data_AF-A0A1R1SII8-F1
#
_entry.id   AF-A0A1R1SII8-F1
#
_cell.length_a   1.000
_cell.length_b   1.000
_cell.length_c   1.000
_cell.angle_alpha   90.00
_cell.angle_beta   90.00
_cell.angle_gamma   90.00
#
_symmetry.space_group_name_H-M   'P 1'
#
loop_
_entity.id
_entity.type
_entity.pdbx_description
1 polymer ?
#
loop_
_entity_poly.entity_id
_entity_poly.type
_entity_poly.pdbx_seq_one_letter_code
_entity_poly.pdbx_strand_id
1 'polypeptide(L)'
;AGALRAAVREKWGDELPTRFAVIGMGRFGGHELGYGSDADVLFVHEPREGADEQEASRAAFAVANEMRRLLQLPTVDPPLAIDADLRPEGKSGPLVRTLASYAAYYRRWSLVWESQALLRAEPVAGDPDLGARFIELIDPLRYPAEGLDEDAVREIRRLKARMESERLPRGADPATHTKLGRGGLADVEWTVQLLQMRHGWAEPGLRTTRTRRALAAARNAGLIGADDAQTLDEAWVLATRVRNGVMLVRGRPGDTFPADSRELAAVARYLGYGPGLVGQMLDDYRRTTRRARAVVERLFYDYEA
;
A
#
# COMPACT_ATOMS: atom_id res chain seq x y z
N ALA A 1 -6.11 16.97 -0.85
CA ALA A 1 -6.93 18.04 -1.49
C ALA A 1 -6.30 19.44 -1.41
N GLY A 2 -5.82 19.90 -0.24
CA GLY A 2 -5.26 21.26 -0.09
C GLY A 2 -4.10 21.59 -1.04
N ALA A 3 -3.07 20.74 -1.08
CA ALA A 3 -1.91 20.92 -1.98
C ALA A 3 -2.30 20.96 -3.47
N LEU A 4 -3.26 20.13 -3.89
CA LEU A 4 -3.79 20.17 -5.26
C LEU A 4 -4.40 21.54 -5.58
N ARG A 5 -5.28 22.07 -4.71
CA ARG A 5 -5.90 23.38 -4.92
C ARG A 5 -4.86 24.51 -4.98
N ALA A 6 -3.84 24.46 -4.12
CA ALA A 6 -2.75 25.44 -4.13
C ALA A 6 -1.95 25.38 -5.44
N ALA A 7 -1.56 24.18 -5.87
CA ALA A 7 -0.83 23.95 -7.12
C ALA A 7 -1.60 24.41 -8.37
N VAL A 8 -2.92 24.24 -8.38
CA VAL A 8 -3.78 24.73 -9.47
C VAL A 8 -3.86 26.27 -9.45
N ARG A 9 -4.13 26.86 -8.28
CA ARG A 9 -4.32 28.30 -8.12
C ARG A 9 -3.12 29.14 -8.49
N GLU A 10 -1.92 28.64 -8.22
CA GLU A 10 -0.68 29.35 -8.51
C GLU A 10 -0.53 29.71 -9.99
N LYS A 11 -1.03 28.87 -10.92
CA LYS A 11 -0.78 29.04 -12.34
C LYS A 11 -2.03 29.07 -13.23
N TRP A 12 -3.15 28.49 -12.80
CA TRP A 12 -4.39 28.39 -13.59
C TRP A 12 -5.62 29.00 -12.89
N GLY A 13 -5.45 29.65 -11.73
CA GLY A 13 -6.59 30.15 -10.96
C GLY A 13 -7.48 28.99 -10.47
N ASP A 14 -8.75 28.97 -10.84
CA ASP A 14 -9.67 27.93 -10.32
C ASP A 14 -9.92 26.77 -11.30
N GLU A 15 -9.48 26.83 -12.57
CA GLU A 15 -9.75 25.79 -13.56
C GLU A 15 -8.52 25.38 -14.38
N LEU A 16 -8.16 24.10 -14.28
CA LEU A 16 -7.18 23.48 -15.17
C LEU A 16 -7.79 23.18 -16.54
N PRO A 17 -7.01 23.21 -17.64
CA PRO A 17 -7.43 22.75 -18.97
C PRO A 17 -7.68 21.23 -19.04
N THR A 18 -7.59 20.53 -17.91
CA THR A 18 -7.78 19.09 -17.75
C THR A 18 -8.49 18.81 -16.43
N ARG A 19 -9.39 17.84 -16.39
CA ARG A 19 -9.76 17.18 -15.13
C ARG A 19 -8.52 16.47 -14.60
N PHE A 20 -8.38 16.40 -13.28
CA PHE A 20 -7.20 15.82 -12.63
C PHE A 20 -7.64 15.07 -11.38
N ALA A 21 -7.16 13.84 -11.21
CA ALA A 21 -7.44 12.99 -10.05
C ALA A 21 -6.14 12.39 -9.52
N VAL A 22 -6.08 12.29 -8.18
CA VAL A 22 -5.02 11.60 -7.45
C VAL A 22 -5.62 10.33 -6.88
N ILE A 23 -5.01 9.20 -7.22
CA ILE A 23 -5.40 7.89 -6.74
C ILE A 23 -4.37 7.46 -5.71
N GLY A 24 -4.76 7.35 -4.44
CA GLY A 24 -3.91 6.81 -3.40
C GLY A 24 -3.67 5.33 -3.63
N MET A 25 -2.45 4.88 -3.37
CA MET A 25 -1.98 3.50 -3.52
C MET A 25 -1.38 3.01 -2.20
N GLY A 26 -0.97 1.74 -2.15
CA GLY A 26 -0.24 1.18 -1.01
C GLY A 26 -0.93 1.41 0.34
N ARG A 27 -0.18 1.89 1.33
CA ARG A 27 -0.74 2.19 2.66
C ARG A 27 -1.60 3.46 2.68
N PHE A 28 -1.39 4.40 1.76
CA PHE A 28 -2.21 5.60 1.67
C PHE A 28 -3.62 5.27 1.19
N GLY A 29 -3.72 4.61 0.04
CA GLY A 29 -5.01 4.22 -0.55
C GLY A 29 -5.78 3.19 0.28
N GLY A 30 -5.10 2.37 1.09
CA GLY A 30 -5.80 1.48 2.03
C GLY A 30 -5.95 1.98 3.45
N HIS A 31 -5.81 3.30 3.69
CA HIS A 31 -6.09 3.93 5.00
C HIS A 31 -5.26 3.36 6.15
N GLU A 32 -4.00 3.02 5.87
CA GLU A 32 -3.12 2.29 6.78
C GLU A 32 -1.78 3.02 6.99
N LEU A 33 -1.73 4.32 6.74
CA LEU A 33 -0.54 5.15 7.00
C LEU A 33 -0.11 5.07 8.47
N GLY A 34 1.21 5.00 8.67
CA GLY A 34 1.86 5.26 9.95
C GLY A 34 2.66 6.57 9.90
N TYR A 35 3.27 6.96 11.02
CA TYR A 35 3.92 8.27 11.16
C TYR A 35 5.08 8.53 10.18
N GLY A 36 5.75 7.47 9.72
CA GLY A 36 6.85 7.55 8.76
C GLY A 36 6.50 6.99 7.38
N SER A 37 5.23 7.06 6.98
CA SER A 37 4.78 6.57 5.68
C SER A 37 4.79 7.67 4.63
N ASP A 38 5.24 7.31 3.43
CA ASP A 38 5.06 8.12 2.22
C ASP A 38 3.62 7.97 1.70
N ALA A 39 3.21 8.88 0.80
CA ALA A 39 1.97 8.81 0.07
C ALA A 39 2.22 8.23 -1.33
N ASP A 40 2.04 6.92 -1.48
CA ASP A 40 2.02 6.27 -2.79
C ASP A 40 0.79 6.75 -3.58
N VAL A 41 0.96 7.24 -4.81
CA VAL A 41 -0.15 7.72 -5.65
C VAL A 41 0.03 7.40 -7.13
N LEU A 42 -1.09 7.41 -7.86
CA LEU A 42 -1.14 7.56 -9.31
C LEU A 42 -1.78 8.91 -9.65
N PHE A 43 -1.27 9.57 -10.68
CA PHE A 43 -1.89 10.78 -11.22
C PHE A 43 -2.61 10.45 -12.53
N VAL A 44 -3.88 10.81 -12.57
CA VAL A 44 -4.78 10.60 -13.71
C VAL A 44 -5.30 11.96 -14.14
N HIS A 45 -5.37 12.20 -15.44
CA HIS A 45 -6.00 13.41 -15.96
C HIS A 45 -6.85 13.10 -17.19
N GLU A 46 -7.71 14.03 -17.58
CA GLU A 46 -8.48 13.97 -18.82
C GLU A 46 -8.65 15.40 -19.35
N PRO A 47 -8.15 15.72 -20.56
CA PRO A 47 -8.33 17.03 -21.17
C PRO A 47 -9.82 17.44 -21.16
N ARG A 48 -10.11 18.71 -20.86
CA ARG A 48 -11.47 19.24 -20.98
C ARG A 48 -11.84 19.37 -22.46
N GLU A 49 -13.14 19.39 -22.74
CA GLU A 49 -13.63 19.60 -24.09
C GLU A 49 -13.08 20.91 -24.68
N GLY A 50 -12.52 20.84 -25.88
CA GLY A 50 -11.90 21.98 -26.57
C GLY A 50 -10.49 22.36 -26.09
N ALA A 51 -9.95 21.72 -25.06
CA ALA A 51 -8.57 21.95 -24.62
C ALA A 51 -7.57 21.21 -25.51
N ASP A 52 -6.41 21.83 -25.76
CA ASP A 52 -5.29 21.16 -26.43
C ASP A 52 -4.72 20.04 -25.54
N GLU A 53 -4.58 18.83 -26.08
CA GLU A 53 -4.15 17.65 -25.30
C GLU A 53 -2.73 17.79 -24.74
N GLN A 54 -1.84 18.46 -25.48
CA GLN A 54 -0.45 18.66 -25.04
C GLN A 54 -0.37 19.70 -23.93
N GLU A 55 -1.13 20.79 -24.03
CA GLU A 55 -1.30 21.77 -22.97
C GLU A 55 -1.91 21.16 -21.71
N ALA A 56 -3.01 20.40 -21.85
CA ALA A 56 -3.64 19.65 -20.77
C ALA A 56 -2.65 18.73 -20.04
N SER A 57 -1.86 17.96 -20.80
CA SER A 57 -0.85 17.06 -20.25
C SER A 57 0.28 17.81 -19.54
N ARG A 58 0.76 18.92 -20.12
CA ARG A 58 1.76 19.80 -19.49
C ARG A 58 1.23 20.42 -18.19
N ALA A 59 -0.04 20.82 -18.17
CA ALA A 59 -0.68 21.36 -16.97
C ALA A 59 -0.80 20.31 -15.87
N ALA A 60 -1.29 19.11 -16.18
CA ALA A 60 -1.35 17.99 -15.24
C ALA A 60 0.04 17.66 -14.66
N PHE A 61 1.07 17.60 -15.51
CA PHE A 61 2.45 17.32 -15.09
C PHE A 61 3.00 18.40 -14.15
N ALA A 62 2.75 19.67 -14.46
CA ALA A 62 3.19 20.78 -13.63
C ALA A 62 2.45 20.78 -12.27
N VAL A 63 1.14 20.51 -12.24
CA VAL A 63 0.38 20.35 -10.99
C VAL A 63 0.92 19.20 -10.14
N ALA A 64 1.18 18.03 -10.75
CA ALA A 64 1.72 16.88 -10.02
C ALA A 64 3.08 17.20 -9.36
N ASN A 65 3.99 17.86 -10.08
CA ASN A 65 5.29 18.25 -9.52
C ASN A 65 5.16 19.33 -8.45
N GLU A 66 4.25 20.28 -8.63
CA GLU A 66 4.02 21.33 -7.64
C GLU A 66 3.42 20.75 -6.35
N MET A 67 2.49 19.80 -6.45
CA MET A 67 2.00 19.05 -5.28
C MET A 67 3.14 18.34 -4.53
N ARG A 68 4.05 17.68 -5.27
CA ARG A 68 5.22 17.00 -4.68
C ARG A 68 6.12 18.00 -3.96
N ARG A 69 6.34 19.19 -4.55
CA ARG A 69 7.14 20.26 -3.95
C ARG A 69 6.49 20.80 -2.68
N LEU A 70 5.22 21.21 -2.75
CA LEU A 70 4.48 21.82 -1.64
C LEU A 70 4.44 20.92 -0.40
N LEU A 71 4.21 19.62 -0.57
CA LEU A 71 4.14 18.67 0.55
C LEU A 71 5.49 18.32 1.17
N GLN A 72 6.60 18.70 0.52
CA GLN A 72 7.96 18.54 1.05
C GLN A 72 8.54 19.83 1.61
N LEU A 73 7.85 20.98 1.47
CA LEU A 73 8.33 22.22 2.04
C LEU A 73 8.44 22.09 3.57
N PRO A 74 9.50 22.64 4.19
CA PRO A 74 9.62 22.65 5.64
C PRO A 74 8.43 23.37 6.27
N THR A 75 7.69 22.68 7.14
CA THR A 75 6.62 23.26 7.96
C THR A 75 6.72 22.77 9.40
N VAL A 76 5.75 23.12 10.24
CA VAL A 76 5.61 22.56 11.60
C VAL A 76 5.29 21.06 11.57
N ASP A 77 4.63 20.59 10.51
CA ASP A 77 4.30 19.19 10.31
C ASP A 77 5.42 18.48 9.52
N PRO A 78 5.65 17.18 9.75
CA PRO A 78 6.57 16.39 8.94
C PRO A 78 6.20 16.43 7.45
N PRO A 79 7.20 16.42 6.54
CA PRO A 79 6.94 16.39 5.11
C PRO A 79 6.21 15.10 4.73
N LEU A 80 5.28 15.20 3.78
CA LEU A 80 4.62 14.05 3.17
C LEU A 80 5.21 13.82 1.77
N ALA A 81 6.16 12.90 1.66
CA ALA A 81 6.69 12.55 0.36
C ALA A 81 5.62 11.83 -0.47
N ILE A 82 5.36 12.34 -1.67
CA ILE A 82 4.56 11.62 -2.67
C ILE A 82 5.50 10.70 -3.46
N ASP A 83 5.21 9.40 -3.42
CA ASP A 83 5.82 8.39 -4.29
C ASP A 83 4.83 8.05 -5.42
N ALA A 84 5.31 8.06 -6.66
CA ALA A 84 4.51 7.71 -7.84
C ALA A 84 5.08 6.50 -8.60
N ASP A 85 5.97 5.72 -7.98
CA ASP A 85 6.71 4.64 -8.64
C ASP A 85 5.88 3.39 -8.92
N LEU A 86 4.66 3.30 -8.38
CA LEU A 86 3.67 2.27 -8.72
C LEU A 86 2.92 2.54 -10.04
N ARG A 87 3.23 3.65 -10.73
CA ARG A 87 2.64 3.95 -12.03
C ARG A 87 3.12 2.96 -13.12
N PRO A 88 2.34 2.74 -14.19
CA PRO A 88 2.76 1.96 -15.33
C PRO A 88 4.14 2.37 -15.84
N GLU A 89 5.02 1.37 -16.03
CA GLU A 89 6.45 1.52 -16.40
C GLU A 89 7.34 2.15 -15.31
N GLY A 90 6.82 2.29 -14.08
CA GLY A 90 7.53 2.77 -12.91
C GLY A 90 8.21 4.12 -13.13
N LYS A 91 9.46 4.26 -12.69
CA LYS A 91 10.27 5.47 -12.85
C LYS A 91 10.45 5.92 -14.31
N SER A 92 10.44 4.96 -15.24
CA SER A 92 10.61 5.21 -16.67
C SER A 92 9.32 5.67 -17.35
N GLY A 93 8.16 5.45 -16.71
CA GLY A 93 6.86 5.89 -17.22
C GLY A 93 6.56 7.36 -16.94
N PRO A 94 5.67 7.97 -17.74
CA PRO A 94 5.20 9.35 -17.52
C PRO A 94 4.57 9.49 -16.13
N LEU A 95 4.91 10.57 -15.43
CA LEU A 95 4.43 10.87 -14.07
C LEU A 95 2.90 11.00 -14.00
N VAL A 96 2.31 11.57 -15.05
CA VAL A 96 0.86 11.74 -15.20
C VAL A 96 0.43 11.06 -16.50
N ARG A 97 -0.75 10.47 -16.51
CA ARG A 97 -1.33 9.84 -17.71
C ARG A 97 -2.78 10.21 -17.87
N THR A 98 -3.25 10.22 -19.10
CA THR A 98 -4.69 10.32 -19.37
C THR A 98 -5.40 9.04 -18.93
N LEU A 99 -6.69 9.12 -18.59
CA LEU A 99 -7.49 7.90 -18.34
C LEU A 99 -7.44 6.95 -19.56
N ALA A 100 -7.53 7.49 -20.78
CA ALA A 100 -7.40 6.73 -22.01
C ALA A 100 -6.03 6.04 -22.14
N SER A 101 -4.94 6.68 -21.71
CA SER A 101 -3.59 6.10 -21.70
C SER A 101 -3.49 4.94 -20.70
N TYR A 102 -4.07 5.07 -19.49
CA TYR A 102 -4.18 3.94 -18.55
C TYR A 102 -4.97 2.77 -19.16
N ALA A 103 -6.11 3.06 -19.79
CA ALA A 103 -6.95 2.04 -20.41
C ALA A 103 -6.23 1.31 -21.55
N ALA A 104 -5.49 2.05 -22.39
CA ALA A 104 -4.68 1.47 -23.46
C ALA A 104 -3.53 0.62 -22.90
N TYR A 105 -2.88 1.08 -21.82
CA TYR A 105 -1.81 0.34 -21.15
C TYR A 105 -2.33 -0.99 -20.61
N TYR A 106 -3.31 -0.97 -19.69
CA TYR A 106 -3.78 -2.18 -19.02
C TYR A 106 -4.45 -3.19 -19.96
N ARG A 107 -5.03 -2.73 -21.08
CA ARG A 107 -5.56 -3.63 -22.12
C ARG A 107 -4.47 -4.44 -22.81
N ARG A 108 -3.28 -3.85 -22.99
CA ARG A 108 -2.20 -4.44 -23.80
C ARG A 108 -1.09 -5.07 -22.96
N TRP A 109 -0.84 -4.50 -21.80
CA TRP A 109 0.21 -4.87 -20.86
C TRP A 109 -0.35 -4.72 -19.45
N SER A 110 -0.70 -5.83 -18.83
CA SER A 110 -1.01 -5.87 -17.39
C SER A 110 -0.20 -6.99 -16.78
N LEU A 111 0.74 -6.64 -15.90
CA LEU A 111 1.45 -7.62 -15.11
C LEU A 111 0.61 -7.97 -13.87
N VAL A 112 0.68 -9.22 -13.43
CA VAL A 112 -0.15 -9.69 -12.30
C VAL A 112 0.11 -8.88 -11.03
N TRP A 113 1.35 -8.44 -10.81
CA TRP A 113 1.71 -7.59 -9.67
C TRP A 113 1.10 -6.18 -9.73
N GLU A 114 0.87 -5.62 -10.92
CA GLU A 114 0.21 -4.31 -11.06
C GLU A 114 -1.25 -4.44 -10.65
N SER A 115 -1.91 -5.51 -11.08
CA SER A 115 -3.28 -5.85 -10.67
C SER A 115 -3.40 -6.04 -9.16
N GLN A 116 -2.41 -6.69 -8.54
CA GLN A 116 -2.31 -6.80 -7.08
C GLN A 116 -2.14 -5.43 -6.40
N ALA A 117 -1.24 -4.58 -6.89
CA ALA A 117 -1.03 -3.24 -6.33
C ALA A 117 -2.30 -2.37 -6.42
N LEU A 118 -3.08 -2.54 -7.50
CA LEU A 118 -4.35 -1.84 -7.72
C LEU A 118 -5.45 -2.21 -6.71
N LEU A 119 -5.32 -3.30 -5.93
CA LEU A 119 -6.20 -3.59 -4.78
C LEU A 119 -6.20 -2.47 -3.74
N ARG A 120 -5.15 -1.64 -3.75
CA ARG A 120 -4.97 -0.51 -2.83
C ARG A 120 -5.41 0.83 -3.43
N ALA A 121 -5.86 0.86 -4.67
CA ALA A 121 -6.23 2.08 -5.37
C ALA A 121 -7.54 2.69 -4.82
N GLU A 122 -7.47 3.95 -4.37
CA GLU A 122 -8.62 4.74 -3.91
C GLU A 122 -8.51 6.20 -4.38
N PRO A 123 -9.56 6.84 -4.92
CA PRO A 123 -9.51 8.27 -5.23
C PRO A 123 -9.39 9.10 -3.93
N VAL A 124 -8.37 9.95 -3.83
CA VAL A 124 -8.07 10.72 -2.60
C VAL A 124 -8.15 12.24 -2.79
N ALA A 125 -8.06 12.72 -4.02
CA ALA A 125 -8.20 14.14 -4.35
C ALA A 125 -8.49 14.36 -5.84
N GLY A 126 -9.06 15.51 -6.16
CA GLY A 126 -9.28 15.95 -7.54
C GLY A 126 -10.73 15.78 -8.00
N ASP A 127 -10.91 15.60 -9.29
CA ASP A 127 -12.22 15.43 -9.94
C ASP A 127 -12.84 14.09 -9.56
N PRO A 128 -14.00 14.08 -8.88
CA PRO A 128 -14.61 12.85 -8.36
C PRO A 128 -15.07 11.90 -9.47
N ASP A 129 -15.58 12.43 -10.58
CA ASP A 129 -16.05 11.62 -11.71
C ASP A 129 -14.87 10.91 -12.39
N LEU A 130 -13.77 11.62 -12.62
CA LEU A 130 -12.54 11.03 -13.17
C LEU A 130 -11.99 9.94 -12.24
N GLY A 131 -12.00 10.18 -10.93
CA GLY A 131 -11.61 9.19 -9.93
C GLY A 131 -12.49 7.94 -9.98
N ALA A 132 -13.82 8.10 -10.06
CA ALA A 132 -14.77 6.99 -10.15
C ALA A 132 -14.54 6.16 -11.43
N ARG A 133 -14.41 6.80 -12.59
CA ARG A 133 -14.13 6.10 -13.86
C ARG A 133 -12.76 5.40 -13.87
N PHE A 134 -11.76 5.95 -13.17
CA PHE A 134 -10.50 5.23 -12.97
C PHE A 134 -10.70 3.93 -12.18
N ILE A 135 -11.53 3.96 -11.13
CA ILE A 135 -11.87 2.76 -10.36
C ILE A 135 -12.63 1.75 -11.23
N GLU A 136 -13.62 2.18 -12.01
CA GLU A 136 -14.34 1.32 -12.96
C GLU A 136 -13.38 0.65 -13.97
N LEU A 137 -12.37 1.39 -14.44
CA LEU A 137 -11.36 0.86 -15.36
C LEU A 137 -10.52 -0.28 -14.73
N ILE A 138 -10.15 -0.16 -13.46
CA ILE A 138 -9.21 -1.09 -12.81
C ILE A 138 -9.90 -2.24 -12.06
N ASP A 139 -11.19 -2.11 -11.73
CA ASP A 139 -11.93 -3.11 -10.96
C ASP A 139 -11.89 -4.51 -11.62
N PRO A 140 -12.08 -4.65 -12.94
CA PRO A 140 -11.93 -5.95 -13.60
C PRO A 140 -10.51 -6.53 -13.56
N LEU A 141 -9.48 -5.70 -13.37
CA LEU A 141 -8.08 -6.15 -13.30
C LEU A 141 -7.75 -6.70 -11.92
N ARG A 142 -8.15 -5.98 -10.87
CA ARG A 142 -7.86 -6.34 -9.47
C ARG A 142 -8.86 -7.36 -8.88
N TYR A 143 -10.05 -7.47 -9.48
CA TYR A 143 -11.07 -8.47 -9.18
C TYR A 143 -11.48 -9.20 -10.47
N PRO A 144 -10.61 -10.05 -11.03
CA PRO A 144 -10.90 -10.76 -12.29
C PRO A 144 -12.17 -11.61 -12.17
N ALA A 145 -12.94 -11.67 -13.26
CA ALA A 145 -14.10 -12.55 -13.33
C ALA A 145 -13.64 -14.00 -13.07
N GLU A 146 -14.33 -14.71 -12.19
CA GLU A 146 -13.99 -16.08 -11.75
C GLU A 146 -12.72 -16.20 -10.88
N GLY A 147 -12.02 -15.10 -10.60
CA GLY A 147 -10.84 -15.09 -9.75
C GLY A 147 -9.54 -15.37 -10.51
N LEU A 148 -8.43 -15.50 -9.79
CA LEU A 148 -7.16 -15.85 -10.41
C LEU A 148 -7.09 -17.33 -10.77
N ASP A 149 -6.56 -17.60 -11.95
CA ASP A 149 -6.11 -18.94 -12.32
C ASP A 149 -4.83 -19.34 -11.56
N GLU A 150 -4.50 -20.62 -11.64
CA GLU A 150 -3.36 -21.20 -10.93
C GLU A 150 -1.99 -20.73 -11.47
N ASP A 151 -1.91 -20.28 -12.73
CA ASP A 151 -0.68 -19.72 -13.29
C ASP A 151 -0.38 -18.34 -12.66
N ALA A 152 -1.40 -17.48 -12.57
CA ALA A 152 -1.30 -16.16 -11.96
C ALA A 152 -1.04 -16.25 -10.44
N VAL A 153 -1.67 -17.21 -9.75
CA VAL A 153 -1.35 -17.51 -8.34
C VAL A 153 0.13 -17.87 -8.17
N ARG A 154 0.64 -18.78 -9.02
CA ARG A 154 2.05 -19.18 -9.00
C ARG A 154 2.97 -18.01 -9.29
N GLU A 155 2.60 -17.10 -10.19
CA GLU A 155 3.34 -15.87 -10.45
C GLU A 155 3.41 -14.96 -9.21
N ILE A 156 2.29 -14.69 -8.55
CA ILE A 156 2.24 -13.90 -7.30
C ILE A 156 3.13 -14.54 -6.23
N ARG A 157 3.05 -15.86 -6.03
CA ARG A 157 3.90 -16.57 -5.07
C ARG A 157 5.39 -16.43 -5.38
N ARG A 158 5.78 -16.54 -6.65
CA ARG A 158 7.18 -16.34 -7.09
C ARG A 158 7.66 -14.92 -6.84
N LEU A 159 6.81 -13.93 -7.12
CA LEU A 159 7.12 -12.52 -6.86
C LEU A 159 7.30 -12.26 -5.36
N LYS A 160 6.45 -12.85 -4.52
CA LYS A 160 6.59 -12.75 -3.06
C LYS A 160 7.91 -13.34 -2.58
N ALA A 161 8.22 -14.57 -3.01
CA ALA A 161 9.45 -15.25 -2.63
C ALA A 161 10.69 -14.46 -3.07
N ARG A 162 10.66 -13.88 -4.27
CA ARG A 162 11.73 -12.99 -4.76
C ARG A 162 11.85 -11.71 -3.94
N MET A 163 10.72 -11.09 -3.58
CA MET A 163 10.74 -9.90 -2.72
C MET A 163 11.38 -10.21 -1.36
N GLU A 164 11.02 -11.34 -0.74
CA GLU A 164 11.58 -11.79 0.53
C GLU A 164 13.11 -11.97 0.46
N SER A 165 13.60 -12.60 -0.62
CA SER A 165 15.04 -12.90 -0.77
C SER A 165 15.88 -11.69 -1.20
N GLU A 166 15.35 -10.79 -2.02
CA GLU A 166 16.12 -9.70 -2.63
C GLU A 166 15.99 -8.36 -1.88
N ARG A 167 14.86 -8.08 -1.23
CA ARG A 167 14.59 -6.76 -0.64
C ARG A 167 14.86 -6.65 0.85
N LEU A 168 15.03 -7.78 1.56
CA LEU A 168 15.45 -7.73 2.96
C LEU A 168 16.88 -7.15 3.03
N PRO A 169 17.13 -6.06 3.78
CA PRO A 169 18.46 -5.47 3.85
C PRO A 169 19.52 -6.46 4.33
N ARG A 170 20.72 -6.42 3.74
CA ARG A 170 21.84 -7.27 4.18
C ARG A 170 22.13 -7.06 5.67
N GLY A 171 22.18 -8.16 6.42
CA GLY A 171 22.41 -8.14 7.87
C GLY A 171 21.19 -7.81 8.72
N ALA A 172 20.02 -7.54 8.12
CA ALA A 172 18.79 -7.45 8.88
C ALA A 172 18.35 -8.82 9.41
N ASP A 173 17.89 -8.87 10.65
CA ASP A 173 17.32 -10.07 11.25
C ASP A 173 15.85 -10.26 10.78
N PRO A 174 15.54 -11.33 10.02
CA PRO A 174 14.17 -11.59 9.56
C PRO A 174 13.16 -11.80 10.70
N ALA A 175 13.62 -12.18 11.90
CA ALA A 175 12.75 -12.42 13.05
C ALA A 175 12.28 -11.12 13.73
N THR A 176 12.92 -9.98 13.44
CA THR A 176 12.61 -8.67 14.04
C THR A 176 12.28 -7.59 13.01
N HIS A 177 12.40 -7.89 11.71
CA HIS A 177 12.04 -6.98 10.63
C HIS A 177 10.51 -6.95 10.39
N THR A 178 9.87 -5.85 10.75
CA THR A 178 8.41 -5.64 10.75
C THR A 178 7.75 -5.67 9.39
N LYS A 179 8.44 -5.23 8.34
CA LYS A 179 7.86 -5.18 6.98
C LYS A 179 8.08 -6.47 6.19
N LEU A 180 9.36 -6.78 5.93
CA LEU A 180 9.80 -7.89 5.07
C LEU A 180 10.23 -9.15 5.83
N GLY A 181 10.22 -9.13 7.16
CA GLY A 181 10.55 -10.30 7.97
C GLY A 181 9.41 -11.33 7.99
N ARG A 182 9.70 -12.49 8.59
CA ARG A 182 8.76 -13.62 8.66
C ARG A 182 7.50 -13.20 9.42
N GLY A 183 6.32 -13.42 8.83
CA GLY A 183 5.04 -13.03 9.43
C GLY A 183 4.87 -11.53 9.65
N GLY A 184 5.70 -10.71 8.98
CA GLY A 184 5.60 -9.25 9.00
C GLY A 184 4.47 -8.71 8.13
N LEU A 185 4.45 -7.38 7.95
CA LEU A 185 3.39 -6.70 7.20
C LEU A 185 3.23 -7.22 5.77
N ALA A 186 4.33 -7.48 5.07
CA ALA A 186 4.27 -7.96 3.69
C ALA A 186 3.68 -9.36 3.59
N ASP A 187 3.93 -10.25 4.57
CA ASP A 187 3.33 -11.59 4.59
C ASP A 187 1.81 -11.50 4.75
N VAL A 188 1.33 -10.70 5.69
CA VAL A 188 -0.10 -10.52 5.92
C VAL A 188 -0.78 -9.84 4.73
N GLU A 189 -0.22 -8.75 4.23
CA GLU A 189 -0.79 -8.00 3.10
C GLU A 189 -0.90 -8.87 1.85
N TRP A 190 0.14 -9.61 1.50
CA TRP A 190 0.13 -10.47 0.31
C TRP A 190 -0.84 -11.65 0.45
N THR A 191 -0.96 -12.21 1.65
CA THR A 191 -1.94 -13.27 1.93
C THR A 191 -3.37 -12.76 1.73
N VAL A 192 -3.68 -11.60 2.30
CA VAL A 192 -5.01 -10.98 2.15
C VAL A 192 -5.28 -10.58 0.71
N GLN A 193 -4.30 -9.98 0.02
CA GLN A 193 -4.45 -9.59 -1.38
C GLN A 193 -4.67 -10.79 -2.30
N LEU A 194 -3.97 -11.91 -2.08
CA LEU A 194 -4.22 -13.13 -2.84
C LEU A 194 -5.65 -13.64 -2.65
N LEU A 195 -6.18 -13.60 -1.42
CA LEU A 195 -7.58 -13.94 -1.15
C LEU A 195 -8.55 -13.00 -1.88
N GLN A 196 -8.25 -11.69 -1.89
CA GLN A 196 -9.04 -10.70 -2.63
C GLN A 196 -9.07 -10.98 -4.13
N MET A 197 -7.93 -11.33 -4.74
CA MET A 197 -7.86 -11.60 -6.18
C MET A 197 -8.51 -12.93 -6.56
N ARG A 198 -8.44 -13.95 -5.68
CA ARG A 198 -9.10 -15.25 -5.89
C ARG A 198 -10.61 -15.20 -5.70
N HIS A 199 -11.09 -14.44 -4.72
CA HIS A 199 -12.47 -14.54 -4.27
C HIS A 199 -13.27 -13.24 -4.34
N GLY A 200 -12.63 -12.09 -4.57
CA GLY A 200 -13.31 -10.78 -4.59
C GLY A 200 -14.37 -10.65 -5.68
N TRP A 201 -14.30 -11.46 -6.73
CA TRP A 201 -15.35 -11.54 -7.75
C TRP A 201 -16.67 -12.08 -7.17
N ALA A 202 -16.62 -13.13 -6.34
CA ALA A 202 -17.78 -13.78 -5.72
C ALA A 202 -18.15 -13.20 -4.35
N GLU A 203 -17.17 -12.61 -3.65
CA GLU A 203 -17.31 -12.06 -2.30
C GLU A 203 -17.10 -10.54 -2.30
N PRO A 204 -18.17 -9.72 -2.46
CA PRO A 204 -18.06 -8.27 -2.53
C PRO A 204 -17.41 -7.63 -1.30
N GLY A 205 -17.51 -8.27 -0.13
CA GLY A 205 -16.86 -7.79 1.11
C GLY A 205 -15.33 -7.74 1.02
N LEU A 206 -14.72 -8.53 0.12
CA LEU A 206 -13.29 -8.47 -0.17
C LEU A 206 -12.92 -7.29 -1.08
N ARG A 207 -13.88 -6.60 -1.70
CA ARG A 207 -13.63 -5.44 -2.56
C ARG A 207 -13.42 -4.16 -1.74
N THR A 208 -12.39 -4.18 -0.91
CA THR A 208 -11.99 -3.08 -0.02
C THR A 208 -10.50 -2.83 -0.13
N THR A 209 -10.10 -1.57 -0.06
CA THR A 209 -8.68 -1.19 -0.06
C THR A 209 -8.01 -1.47 1.28
N ARG A 210 -8.76 -1.72 2.36
CA ARG A 210 -8.25 -1.87 3.74
C ARG A 210 -7.96 -3.34 4.08
N THR A 211 -6.74 -3.68 4.48
CA THR A 211 -6.25 -5.04 4.75
C THR A 211 -7.09 -5.73 5.82
N ARG A 212 -7.28 -5.07 6.97
CA ARG A 212 -8.03 -5.65 8.10
C ARG A 212 -9.51 -5.88 7.78
N ARG A 213 -10.10 -5.05 6.92
CA ARG A 213 -11.49 -5.25 6.46
C ARG A 213 -11.59 -6.44 5.50
N ALA A 214 -10.65 -6.58 4.57
CA ALA A 214 -10.59 -7.73 3.68
C ALA A 214 -10.35 -9.03 4.48
N LEU A 215 -9.48 -9.01 5.48
CA LEU A 215 -9.25 -10.15 6.37
C LEU A 215 -10.52 -10.56 7.15
N ALA A 216 -11.26 -9.59 7.68
CA ALA A 216 -12.53 -9.85 8.35
C ALA A 216 -13.61 -10.39 7.38
N ALA A 217 -13.65 -9.88 6.15
CA ALA A 217 -14.55 -10.37 5.11
C ALA A 217 -14.21 -11.81 4.69
N ALA A 218 -12.92 -12.13 4.52
CA ALA A 218 -12.46 -13.49 4.21
C ALA A 218 -12.91 -14.50 5.28
N ARG A 219 -12.76 -14.13 6.56
CA ARG A 219 -13.24 -14.95 7.68
C ARG A 219 -14.76 -15.12 7.64
N ASN A 220 -15.51 -14.02 7.43
CA ASN A 220 -16.97 -14.06 7.42
C ASN A 220 -17.53 -14.91 6.26
N ALA A 221 -16.81 -14.95 5.14
CA ALA A 221 -17.11 -15.81 3.98
C ALA A 221 -16.64 -17.27 4.18
N GLY A 222 -16.01 -17.61 5.31
CA GLY A 222 -15.49 -18.95 5.57
C GLY A 222 -14.25 -19.33 4.74
N LEU A 223 -13.60 -18.37 4.07
CA LEU A 223 -12.41 -18.60 3.26
C LEU A 223 -11.16 -18.88 4.12
N ILE A 224 -11.16 -18.41 5.36
CA ILE A 224 -10.11 -18.66 6.36
C ILE A 224 -10.74 -18.91 7.73
N GLY A 225 -10.06 -19.70 8.57
CA GLY A 225 -10.49 -19.95 9.95
C GLY A 225 -10.42 -18.72 10.84
N ALA A 226 -11.22 -18.70 11.91
CA ALA A 226 -11.24 -17.58 12.86
C ALA A 226 -9.88 -17.34 13.54
N ASP A 227 -9.20 -18.42 13.94
CA ASP A 227 -7.89 -18.36 14.60
C ASP A 227 -6.80 -17.83 13.67
N ASP A 228 -6.85 -18.20 12.39
CA ASP A 228 -5.93 -17.71 11.35
C ASP A 228 -6.14 -16.22 11.10
N ALA A 229 -7.40 -15.82 10.94
CA ALA A 229 -7.76 -14.42 10.76
C ALA A 229 -7.30 -13.56 11.95
N GLN A 230 -7.51 -14.05 13.18
CA GLN A 230 -7.05 -13.36 14.38
C GLN A 230 -5.51 -13.27 14.43
N THR A 231 -4.82 -14.37 14.13
CA THR A 231 -3.35 -14.41 14.14
C THR A 231 -2.74 -13.41 13.14
N LEU A 232 -3.30 -13.32 11.93
CA LEU A 232 -2.85 -12.35 10.92
C LEU A 232 -3.17 -10.90 11.32
N ASP A 233 -4.35 -10.65 11.93
CA ASP A 233 -4.74 -9.32 12.41
C ASP A 233 -3.81 -8.84 13.53
N GLU A 234 -3.52 -9.69 14.50
CA GLU A 234 -2.62 -9.41 15.62
C GLU A 234 -1.21 -9.07 15.11
N ALA A 235 -0.67 -9.84 14.17
CA ALA A 235 0.63 -9.59 13.56
C ALA A 235 0.66 -8.26 12.80
N TRP A 236 -0.38 -7.97 12.01
CA TRP A 236 -0.50 -6.71 11.26
C TRP A 236 -0.52 -5.49 12.18
N VAL A 237 -1.34 -5.54 13.23
CA VAL A 237 -1.46 -4.46 14.22
C VAL A 237 -0.15 -4.30 14.99
N LEU A 238 0.45 -5.39 15.48
CA LEU A 238 1.67 -5.33 16.25
C LEU A 238 2.83 -4.78 15.43
N ALA A 239 3.06 -5.27 14.21
CA ALA A 239 4.13 -4.78 13.34
C ALA A 239 3.92 -3.30 12.96
N THR A 240 2.68 -2.87 12.72
CA THR A 240 2.36 -1.45 12.50
C THR A 240 2.67 -0.60 13.74
N ARG A 241 2.29 -1.07 14.93
CA ARG A 241 2.60 -0.38 16.19
C ARG A 241 4.10 -0.29 16.44
N VAL A 242 4.87 -1.35 16.19
CA VAL A 242 6.34 -1.33 16.34
C VAL A 242 6.95 -0.26 15.43
N ARG A 243 6.60 -0.21 14.14
CA ARG A 243 7.12 0.81 13.20
C ARG A 243 6.78 2.24 13.65
N ASN A 244 5.56 2.45 14.13
CA ASN A 244 5.14 3.73 14.70
C ASN A 244 5.96 4.10 15.94
N GLY A 245 6.18 3.15 16.85
CA GLY A 245 7.02 3.35 18.03
C GLY A 245 8.46 3.69 17.67
N VAL A 246 9.04 3.00 16.68
CA VAL A 246 10.39 3.29 16.18
C VAL A 246 10.49 4.72 15.63
N MET A 247 9.51 5.16 14.82
CA MET A 247 9.47 6.54 14.34
C MET A 247 9.37 7.53 15.50
N LEU A 248 8.41 7.36 16.41
CA LEU A 248 8.19 8.29 17.52
C LEU A 248 9.40 8.40 18.47
N VAL A 249 10.10 7.30 18.71
CA VAL A 249 11.28 7.28 19.60
C VAL A 249 12.51 7.87 18.93
N ARG A 250 12.71 7.61 17.63
CA ARG A 250 13.97 7.95 16.94
C ARG A 250 13.88 9.21 16.09
N GLY A 251 12.67 9.72 15.85
CA GLY A 251 12.40 10.80 14.91
C GLY A 251 12.65 10.42 13.44
N ARG A 252 12.78 9.12 13.14
CA ARG A 252 12.98 8.60 11.77
C ARG A 252 12.33 7.23 11.58
N PRO A 253 11.80 6.93 10.39
CA PRO A 253 11.21 5.62 10.10
C PRO A 253 12.24 4.50 10.24
N GLY A 254 11.75 3.32 10.61
CA GLY A 254 12.55 2.11 10.66
C GLY A 254 11.68 0.87 10.68
N ASP A 255 12.13 -0.17 9.98
CA ASP A 255 11.40 -1.43 9.86
C ASP A 255 11.91 -2.50 10.85
N THR A 256 12.88 -2.20 11.71
CA THR A 256 13.41 -3.12 12.73
C THR A 256 13.47 -2.43 14.08
N PHE A 257 13.41 -3.22 15.16
CA PHE A 257 13.64 -2.74 16.52
C PHE A 257 15.00 -2.03 16.67
N PRO A 258 15.09 -0.99 17.52
CA PRO A 258 16.35 -0.32 17.77
C PRO A 258 17.39 -1.24 18.44
N ALA A 259 18.66 -1.08 18.08
CA ALA A 259 19.76 -1.80 18.73
C ALA A 259 20.17 -1.14 20.05
N ASP A 260 19.99 0.18 20.19
CA ASP A 260 20.25 0.89 21.43
C ASP A 260 19.24 0.50 22.51
N SER A 261 19.73 0.18 23.71
CA SER A 261 18.90 -0.35 24.80
C SER A 261 17.91 0.68 25.35
N ARG A 262 18.24 1.98 25.30
CA ARG A 262 17.36 3.06 25.76
C ARG A 262 16.25 3.31 24.75
N GLU A 263 16.59 3.37 23.46
CA GLU A 263 15.62 3.45 22.37
C GLU A 263 14.66 2.25 22.40
N LEU A 264 15.20 1.03 22.56
CA LEU A 264 14.41 -0.19 22.63
C LEU A 264 13.46 -0.20 23.84
N ALA A 265 13.92 0.24 25.02
CA ALA A 265 13.07 0.39 26.20
C ALA A 265 11.99 1.46 26.02
N ALA A 266 12.25 2.53 25.26
CA ALA A 266 11.24 3.54 24.93
C ALA A 266 10.18 2.99 23.97
N VAL A 267 10.56 2.19 22.97
CA VAL A 267 9.62 1.48 22.09
C VAL A 267 8.76 0.51 22.91
N ALA A 268 9.35 -0.21 23.87
CA ALA A 268 8.60 -1.09 24.78
C ALA A 268 7.54 -0.33 25.57
N ARG A 269 7.89 0.82 26.16
CA ARG A 269 6.92 1.69 26.86
C ARG A 269 5.80 2.16 25.95
N TYR A 270 6.11 2.59 24.72
CA TYR A 270 5.10 2.97 23.73
C TYR A 270 4.14 1.81 23.40
N LEU A 271 4.64 0.59 23.35
CA LEU A 271 3.82 -0.60 23.10
C LEU A 271 3.01 -1.05 24.32
N GLY A 272 3.21 -0.44 25.49
CA GLY A 272 2.49 -0.73 26.74
C GLY A 272 3.25 -1.66 27.69
N TYR A 273 4.52 -1.97 27.41
CA TYR A 273 5.35 -2.79 28.29
C TYR A 273 6.01 -1.93 29.37
N GLY A 274 5.88 -2.36 30.63
CA GLY A 274 6.51 -1.72 31.78
C GLY A 274 8.04 -1.85 31.82
N PRO A 275 8.70 -1.17 32.77
CA PRO A 275 10.14 -1.31 32.99
C PRO A 275 10.56 -2.77 33.19
N GLY A 276 11.67 -3.18 32.57
CA GLY A 276 12.19 -4.56 32.66
C GLY A 276 11.53 -5.57 31.72
N LEU A 277 10.43 -5.21 31.03
CA LEU A 277 9.68 -6.13 30.16
C LEU A 277 10.10 -6.08 28.67
N VAL A 278 11.28 -5.53 28.36
CA VAL A 278 11.79 -5.46 26.98
C VAL A 278 11.99 -6.84 26.37
N GLY A 279 12.50 -7.81 27.14
CA GLY A 279 12.65 -9.19 26.68
C GLY A 279 11.31 -9.81 26.31
N GLN A 280 10.31 -9.65 27.18
CA GLN A 280 8.95 -10.13 26.94
C GLN A 280 8.35 -9.52 25.67
N MET A 281 8.50 -8.20 25.45
CA MET A 281 8.05 -7.54 24.22
C MET A 281 8.63 -8.19 22.96
N LEU A 282 9.94 -8.44 22.95
CA LEU A 282 10.61 -9.07 21.80
C LEU A 282 10.13 -10.51 21.61
N ASP A 283 9.92 -11.26 22.69
CA ASP A 283 9.44 -12.63 22.63
C ASP A 283 7.99 -12.70 22.14
N ASP A 284 7.13 -11.79 22.59
CA ASP A 284 5.75 -11.67 22.13
C ASP A 284 5.68 -11.29 20.66
N TYR A 285 6.55 -10.37 20.21
CA TYR A 285 6.68 -10.05 18.80
C TYR A 285 7.08 -11.29 17.97
N ARG A 286 8.17 -11.97 18.35
CA ARG A 286 8.66 -13.17 17.66
C ARG A 286 7.64 -14.31 17.67
N ARG A 287 6.89 -14.48 18.76
CA ARG A 287 5.84 -15.48 18.90
C ARG A 287 4.69 -15.19 17.94
N THR A 288 4.22 -13.95 17.92
CA THR A 288 3.12 -13.49 17.07
C THR A 288 3.47 -13.66 15.60
N THR A 289 4.65 -13.18 15.19
CA THR A 289 5.07 -13.26 13.79
C THR A 289 5.40 -14.68 13.35
N ARG A 290 5.91 -15.55 14.23
CA ARG A 290 6.07 -16.99 13.91
C ARG A 290 4.72 -17.66 13.65
N ARG A 291 3.71 -17.38 14.47
CA ARG A 291 2.34 -17.90 14.27
C ARG A 291 1.75 -17.39 12.95
N ALA A 292 1.88 -16.09 12.68
CA ALA A 292 1.44 -15.52 11.41
C ALA A 292 2.16 -16.12 10.21
N ARG A 293 3.47 -16.40 10.32
CA ARG A 293 4.22 -17.08 9.26
C ARG A 293 3.69 -18.47 8.97
N ALA A 294 3.37 -19.27 10.00
CA ALA A 294 2.78 -20.59 9.80
C ALA A 294 1.42 -20.52 9.07
N VAL A 295 0.60 -19.50 9.41
CA VAL A 295 -0.66 -19.24 8.68
C VAL A 295 -0.39 -18.86 7.23
N VAL A 296 0.60 -18.00 6.95
CA VAL A 296 0.99 -17.59 5.59
C VAL A 296 1.52 -18.78 4.79
N GLU A 297 2.32 -19.65 5.38
CA GLU A 297 2.83 -20.86 4.71
C GLU A 297 1.68 -21.76 4.26
N ARG A 298 0.65 -21.95 5.08
CA ARG A 298 -0.54 -22.72 4.70
C ARG A 298 -1.43 -21.99 3.70
N LEU A 299 -1.79 -20.73 3.96
CA LEU A 299 -2.81 -20.02 3.17
C LEU A 299 -2.27 -19.40 1.88
N PHE A 300 -1.03 -18.89 1.91
CA PHE A 300 -0.43 -18.23 0.76
C PHE A 300 0.43 -19.18 -0.07
N TYR A 301 1.13 -20.16 0.52
CA TYR A 301 2.02 -21.07 -0.22
C TYR A 301 1.49 -22.50 -0.40
N ASP A 302 0.36 -22.86 0.23
CA ASP A 302 -0.19 -24.22 0.29
C ASP A 302 0.80 -25.26 0.85
N TYR A 303 1.67 -24.85 1.77
CA TYR A 303 2.56 -25.77 2.45
C TYR A 303 1.77 -26.53 3.53
N GLU A 304 1.91 -27.85 3.55
CA GLU A 304 1.39 -28.68 4.64
C GLU A 304 2.12 -28.33 5.95
N ALA A 305 1.35 -28.27 7.04
CA ALA A 305 1.82 -27.89 8.37
C ALA A 305 2.54 -29.03 9.10
#